data_AF-A0A0F8VFX8-F1
#
_entry.id   AF-A0A0F8VFX8-F1
#
_cell.length_a   1.000
_cell.length_b   1.000
_cell.length_c   1.000
_cell.angle_alpha   90.00
_cell.angle_beta   90.00
_cell.angle_gamma   90.00
#
_symmetry.space_group_name_H-M   'P 1'
#
loop_
_entity.id
_entity.type
_entity.pdbx_description
1 polymer ?
#
loop_
_entity_poly.entity_id
_entity_poly.type
_entity_poly.pdbx_seq_one_letter_code
_entity_poly.pdbx_strand_id
1 'polypeptide(L)'
;NIPNIVTALVCHMEGNMHPTFIFNENDPKDRADFEKATDYLYKEIVIPMGGSVTGEHGIGKVKTPFLILEHGEYVVDLMYRIKKLIDPNMILNPGAGKGDVRPLKSLNLMRQLKNQKDKMLELNCMRCGFCQISCPSRMFYKSEAYSPRGRISLLNALVHDELSLKNKDLINNIFHTCTLCGLCSLKCPSGIEAHQIFEKSREILHEKR
;
A
#
# COMPACT_ATOMS: atom_id res chain seq x y z
N ASN A 1 -16.67 12.44 -17.35
CA ASN A 1 -15.60 13.35 -17.80
C ASN A 1 -14.72 13.76 -16.63
N ILE A 2 -13.56 13.08 -16.47
CA ILE A 2 -12.52 13.41 -15.48
C ILE A 2 -11.36 14.01 -16.30
N PRO A 3 -11.35 15.32 -16.56
CA PRO A 3 -10.53 15.90 -17.62
C PRO A 3 -9.01 15.86 -17.36
N ASN A 4 -8.55 15.49 -16.16
CA ASN A 4 -7.15 15.67 -15.74
C ASN A 4 -6.41 14.39 -15.35
N ILE A 5 -7.00 13.19 -15.48
CA ILE A 5 -6.28 11.96 -15.13
C ILE A 5 -5.57 11.39 -16.35
N VAL A 6 -4.24 11.30 -16.29
CA VAL A 6 -3.45 10.66 -17.34
C VAL A 6 -3.48 9.16 -17.10
N THR A 7 -3.81 8.39 -18.14
CA THR A 7 -3.82 6.93 -18.08
C THR A 7 -2.84 6.39 -19.12
N ALA A 8 -1.89 5.58 -18.69
CA ALA A 8 -1.06 4.77 -19.57
C ALA A 8 -1.67 3.37 -19.69
N LEU A 9 -1.79 2.85 -20.91
CA LEU A 9 -2.33 1.51 -21.16
C LEU A 9 -1.25 0.65 -21.81
N VAL A 10 -0.93 -0.46 -21.15
CA VAL A 10 -0.09 -1.53 -21.70
C VAL A 10 -0.95 -2.79 -21.76
N CYS A 11 -0.86 -3.57 -22.84
CA CYS A 11 -1.63 -4.79 -22.97
C CYS A 11 -0.75 -5.97 -23.39
N HIS A 12 -1.12 -7.15 -22.92
CA HIS A 12 -0.70 -8.42 -23.48
C HIS A 12 -1.75 -8.86 -24.51
N MET A 13 -1.33 -9.49 -25.61
CA MET A 13 -2.22 -9.86 -26.73
C MET A 13 -3.39 -10.77 -26.33
N GLU A 14 -3.36 -11.36 -25.14
CA GLU A 14 -4.37 -12.27 -24.60
C GLU A 14 -5.56 -11.56 -23.93
N GLY A 15 -5.68 -10.23 -24.10
CA GLY A 15 -6.76 -9.43 -23.51
C GLY A 15 -6.50 -8.98 -22.06
N ASN A 16 -5.33 -9.28 -21.51
CA ASN A 16 -4.90 -8.71 -20.23
C ASN A 16 -4.38 -7.28 -20.42
N MET A 17 -5.13 -6.32 -19.87
CA MET A 17 -4.85 -4.90 -19.96
C MET A 17 -4.35 -4.34 -18.61
N HIS A 18 -3.34 -3.47 -18.66
CA HIS A 18 -2.74 -2.80 -17.53
C HIS A 18 -3.01 -1.29 -17.59
N PRO A 19 -4.26 -0.84 -17.34
CA PRO A 19 -4.57 0.58 -17.22
C PRO A 19 -3.89 1.12 -15.95
N THR A 20 -2.94 2.03 -16.14
CA THR A 20 -2.16 2.65 -15.08
C THR A 20 -2.51 4.13 -15.00
N PHE A 21 -3.20 4.53 -13.94
CA PHE A 21 -3.51 5.92 -13.66
C PHE A 21 -2.28 6.63 -13.09
N ILE A 22 -1.91 7.76 -13.68
CA ILE A 22 -0.82 8.62 -13.23
C ILE A 22 -1.45 9.81 -12.51
N PHE A 23 -1.21 9.91 -11.21
CA PHE A 23 -1.79 10.95 -10.36
C PHE A 23 -0.88 11.23 -9.15
N ASN A 24 -1.02 12.40 -8.54
CA ASN A 24 -0.30 12.74 -7.32
C ASN A 24 -1.10 12.32 -6.09
N GLU A 25 -0.66 11.27 -5.38
CA GLU A 25 -1.35 10.80 -4.17
C GLU A 25 -1.33 11.81 -3.00
N ASN A 26 -0.43 12.80 -3.05
CA ASN A 26 -0.37 13.86 -2.04
C ASN A 26 -1.39 14.99 -2.31
N ASP A 27 -1.96 15.05 -3.52
CA ASP A 27 -3.01 16.00 -3.85
C ASP A 27 -4.40 15.35 -3.59
N PRO A 28 -5.22 15.91 -2.68
CA PRO A 28 -6.58 15.43 -2.43
C PRO A 28 -7.47 15.39 -3.67
N LYS A 29 -7.31 16.34 -4.60
CA LYS A 29 -8.11 16.40 -5.82
C LYS A 29 -7.74 15.25 -6.76
N ASP A 30 -6.45 15.01 -6.97
CA ASP A 30 -5.96 13.90 -7.80
C ASP A 30 -6.41 12.54 -7.27
N ARG A 31 -6.40 12.35 -5.94
CA ARG A 31 -6.95 11.13 -5.32
C ARG A 31 -8.43 10.95 -5.59
N ALA A 32 -9.23 12.01 -5.44
CA ALA A 32 -10.67 11.95 -5.72
C ALA A 32 -10.95 11.69 -7.21
N ASP A 33 -10.13 12.26 -8.10
CA ASP A 33 -10.21 12.02 -9.54
C ASP A 33 -9.81 10.56 -9.88
N PHE A 34 -8.79 10.00 -9.21
CA PHE A 34 -8.40 8.58 -9.33
C PHE A 34 -9.51 7.62 -8.87
N GLU A 35 -10.14 7.88 -7.72
CA GLU A 35 -11.24 7.06 -7.23
C GLU A 35 -12.42 7.03 -8.21
N LYS A 36 -12.80 8.20 -8.75
CA LYS A 36 -13.84 8.31 -9.78
C LYS A 36 -13.45 7.58 -11.07
N ALA A 37 -12.19 7.66 -11.49
CA ALA A 37 -11.71 7.02 -12.70
C ALA A 37 -11.71 5.49 -12.56
N THR A 38 -11.32 4.99 -11.40
CA THR A 38 -11.36 3.56 -11.05
C THR A 38 -12.81 3.05 -11.03
N ASP A 39 -13.71 3.81 -10.42
CA ASP A 39 -15.14 3.50 -10.41
C ASP A 39 -15.71 3.43 -11.83
N TYR A 40 -15.42 4.42 -12.66
CA TYR A 40 -15.87 4.47 -14.06
C TYR A 40 -15.32 3.28 -14.86
N LEU A 41 -14.01 3.01 -14.74
CA LEU A 41 -13.37 1.88 -15.43
C LEU A 41 -14.08 0.56 -15.12
N TYR A 42 -14.32 0.25 -13.85
CA TYR A 42 -14.89 -1.04 -13.49
C TYR A 42 -16.40 -1.11 -13.71
N LYS A 43 -17.15 -0.09 -13.28
CA LYS A 43 -18.62 -0.10 -13.32
C LYS A 43 -19.18 0.10 -14.72
N GLU A 44 -18.56 0.97 -15.51
CA GLU A 44 -19.12 1.40 -16.80
C GLU A 44 -18.45 0.71 -18.01
N ILE A 45 -17.23 0.17 -17.85
CA ILE A 45 -16.48 -0.46 -18.95
C ILE A 45 -16.28 -1.95 -18.70
N VAL A 46 -15.48 -2.32 -17.70
CA VAL A 46 -14.99 -3.70 -17.53
C VAL A 46 -16.14 -4.68 -17.28
N ILE A 47 -16.98 -4.41 -16.26
CA ILE A 47 -18.06 -5.34 -15.88
C ILE A 47 -19.15 -5.42 -16.97
N PRO A 48 -19.65 -4.31 -17.55
CA PRO A 48 -20.64 -4.38 -18.63
C PRO A 48 -20.14 -5.10 -19.89
N MET A 49 -18.84 -5.08 -20.16
CA MET A 49 -18.22 -5.80 -21.28
C MET A 49 -17.97 -7.30 -20.97
N GLY A 50 -18.34 -7.79 -19.78
CA GLY A 50 -18.06 -9.15 -19.35
C GLY A 50 -16.59 -9.41 -19.01
N GLY A 51 -15.81 -8.36 -18.76
CA GLY A 51 -14.42 -8.44 -18.33
C GLY A 51 -14.27 -8.74 -16.83
N SER A 52 -13.03 -9.02 -16.42
CA SER A 52 -12.67 -9.28 -15.01
C SER A 52 -12.03 -8.05 -14.36
N VAL A 53 -12.31 -7.82 -13.08
CA VAL A 53 -11.70 -6.73 -12.29
C VAL A 53 -10.19 -6.96 -12.06
N THR A 54 -9.72 -8.21 -12.23
CA THR A 54 -8.31 -8.56 -12.17
C THR A 54 -7.91 -9.67 -13.14
N GLY A 55 -6.88 -9.42 -13.96
CA GLY A 55 -6.16 -10.46 -14.68
C GLY A 55 -5.10 -11.14 -13.81
N GLU A 56 -4.16 -10.34 -13.27
CA GLU A 56 -2.98 -10.87 -12.57
C GLU A 56 -2.79 -10.32 -11.14
N HIS A 57 -2.88 -9.00 -10.96
CA HIS A 57 -2.46 -8.31 -9.72
C HIS A 57 -3.41 -8.47 -8.51
N GLY A 58 -4.40 -9.36 -8.62
CA GLY A 58 -5.40 -9.62 -7.59
C GLY A 58 -6.32 -8.43 -7.30
N ILE A 59 -7.04 -8.55 -6.18
CA ILE A 59 -8.09 -7.61 -5.77
C ILE A 59 -7.55 -6.53 -4.81
N GLY A 60 -6.69 -6.92 -3.86
CA GLY A 60 -6.17 -5.99 -2.86
C GLY A 60 -7.28 -5.24 -2.12
N LYS A 61 -7.03 -3.99 -1.72
CA LYS A 61 -8.03 -3.14 -1.07
C LYS A 61 -8.86 -2.35 -2.07
N VAL A 62 -8.19 -1.79 -3.09
CA VAL A 62 -8.78 -0.88 -4.08
C VAL A 62 -9.90 -1.55 -4.86
N LYS A 63 -9.77 -2.83 -5.20
CA LYS A 63 -10.74 -3.52 -6.04
C LYS A 63 -11.78 -4.34 -5.26
N THR A 64 -11.63 -4.46 -3.94
CA THR A 64 -12.59 -5.19 -3.09
C THR A 64 -14.03 -4.69 -3.25
N PRO A 65 -14.30 -3.37 -3.38
CA PRO A 65 -15.66 -2.86 -3.57
C PRO A 65 -16.39 -3.37 -4.82
N PHE A 66 -15.67 -3.85 -5.84
CA PHE A 66 -16.27 -4.30 -7.11
C PHE A 66 -16.58 -5.81 -7.13
N LEU A 67 -16.22 -6.57 -6.08
CA LEU A 67 -16.41 -8.03 -6.06
C LEU A 67 -17.87 -8.46 -6.20
N ILE A 68 -18.79 -7.74 -5.55
CA ILE A 68 -20.23 -8.04 -5.64
C ILE A 68 -20.73 -7.76 -7.05
N LEU A 69 -20.21 -6.72 -7.71
CA LEU A 69 -20.58 -6.40 -9.08
C LEU A 69 -20.08 -7.45 -10.07
N GLU A 70 -18.89 -8.01 -9.85
CA GLU A 70 -18.30 -9.03 -10.73
C GLU A 70 -18.88 -10.43 -10.50
N HIS A 71 -19.08 -10.83 -9.24
CA HIS A 71 -19.40 -12.22 -8.87
C HIS A 71 -20.81 -12.43 -8.30
N GLY A 72 -21.52 -11.35 -7.96
CA GLY A 72 -22.81 -11.39 -7.28
C GLY A 72 -22.68 -11.68 -5.78
N GLU A 73 -23.75 -11.37 -5.03
CA GLU A 73 -23.76 -11.46 -3.56
C GLU A 73 -23.53 -12.88 -3.06
N TYR A 74 -24.15 -13.88 -3.71
CA TYR A 74 -24.05 -15.28 -3.28
C TYR A 74 -22.61 -15.80 -3.30
N VAL A 75 -21.87 -15.53 -4.38
CA VAL A 75 -20.49 -16.00 -4.52
C VAL A 75 -19.58 -15.28 -3.52
N VAL A 76 -19.81 -13.98 -3.31
CA VAL A 76 -19.04 -13.19 -2.34
C VAL A 76 -19.32 -13.64 -0.90
N ASP A 77 -20.57 -13.99 -0.55
CA ASP A 77 -20.91 -14.60 0.75
C ASP A 77 -20.18 -15.94 0.94
N LEU A 78 -20.13 -16.78 -0.10
CA LEU A 78 -19.38 -18.03 -0.03
C LEU A 78 -17.88 -17.78 0.23
N MET A 79 -17.27 -16.81 -0.44
CA MET A 79 -15.88 -16.41 -0.17
C MET A 79 -15.70 -15.95 1.28
N TYR A 80 -16.66 -15.18 1.82
CA TYR A 80 -16.65 -14.73 3.21
C TYR A 80 -16.76 -15.89 4.20
N ARG A 81 -17.65 -16.85 3.93
CA ARG A 81 -17.79 -18.05 4.77
C ARG A 81 -16.51 -18.89 4.79
N ILE A 82 -15.86 -19.07 3.63
CA ILE A 82 -14.55 -19.76 3.55
C ILE A 82 -13.51 -19.01 4.38
N LYS A 83 -13.44 -17.67 4.24
CA LYS A 83 -12.53 -16.83 5.02
C LYS A 83 -12.76 -17.01 6.52
N LYS A 84 -14.01 -17.01 6.97
CA LYS A 84 -14.36 -17.18 8.40
C LYS A 84 -14.02 -18.58 8.95
N LEU A 85 -14.00 -19.62 8.12
CA LEU A 85 -13.55 -20.95 8.54
C LEU A 85 -12.05 -20.98 8.85
N ILE A 86 -11.24 -20.26 8.08
CA ILE A 86 -9.77 -20.24 8.21
C ILE A 86 -9.29 -19.12 9.15
N ASP A 87 -10.06 -18.03 9.23
CA ASP A 87 -9.78 -16.84 10.04
C ASP A 87 -11.03 -16.45 10.84
N PRO A 88 -11.39 -17.21 11.91
CA PRO A 88 -12.64 -17.01 12.65
C PRO A 88 -12.77 -15.62 13.28
N ASN A 89 -11.64 -15.01 13.63
CA ASN A 89 -11.57 -13.68 14.22
C ASN A 89 -11.41 -12.56 13.17
N MET A 90 -11.29 -12.92 11.89
CA MET A 90 -11.14 -12.00 10.76
C MET A 90 -9.98 -11.00 10.94
N ILE A 91 -8.82 -11.50 11.39
CA ILE A 91 -7.62 -10.71 11.71
C ILE A 91 -6.55 -10.75 10.61
N LEU A 92 -6.61 -11.73 9.71
CA LEU A 92 -5.62 -11.89 8.65
C LEU A 92 -5.96 -10.96 7.48
N ASN A 93 -5.34 -9.78 7.48
CA ASN A 93 -5.46 -8.74 6.44
C ASN A 93 -6.90 -8.27 6.17
N PRO A 94 -7.56 -7.65 7.16
CA PRO A 94 -8.97 -7.28 7.07
C PRO A 94 -9.26 -6.26 5.97
N GLY A 95 -10.42 -6.41 5.32
CA GLY A 95 -10.91 -5.53 4.25
C GLY A 95 -10.08 -5.55 2.97
N ALA A 96 -9.37 -6.65 2.70
CA ALA A 96 -8.53 -6.81 1.52
C ALA A 96 -8.69 -8.20 0.89
N GLY A 97 -8.73 -8.24 -0.44
CA GLY A 97 -8.79 -9.47 -1.19
C GLY A 97 -10.22 -10.03 -1.27
N LYS A 98 -10.32 -11.36 -1.40
CA LYS A 98 -11.60 -12.07 -1.53
C LYS A 98 -12.06 -12.57 -0.16
N GLY A 99 -13.31 -12.30 0.20
CA GLY A 99 -13.93 -12.86 1.41
C GLY A 99 -13.86 -12.00 2.68
N ASP A 100 -13.35 -10.77 2.62
CA ASP A 100 -13.60 -9.77 3.68
C ASP A 100 -14.03 -8.47 3.04
N VAL A 101 -15.35 -8.36 2.80
CA VAL A 101 -15.99 -7.18 2.20
C VAL A 101 -16.35 -6.11 3.21
N ARG A 102 -15.92 -6.26 4.48
CA ARG A 102 -16.15 -5.20 5.47
C ARG A 102 -15.54 -3.91 4.93
N PRO A 103 -16.29 -2.79 4.92
CA PRO A 103 -15.72 -1.52 4.56
C PRO A 103 -14.52 -1.29 5.49
N LEU A 104 -13.36 -1.03 4.89
CA LEU A 104 -12.21 -0.55 5.63
C LEU A 104 -12.71 0.64 6.45
N LYS A 105 -12.50 0.65 7.77
CA LYS A 105 -12.75 1.85 8.57
C LYS A 105 -12.00 2.97 7.87
N SER A 106 -12.71 3.91 7.26
CA SER A 106 -12.07 5.09 6.70
C SER A 106 -11.56 5.86 7.93
N LEU A 107 -10.28 5.70 8.20
CA LEU A 107 -9.59 6.73 8.92
C LEU A 107 -9.66 7.93 7.97
N ASN A 108 -10.60 8.83 8.22
CA ASN A 108 -10.63 10.20 7.66
C ASN A 108 -9.42 11.00 8.17
N LEU A 109 -8.25 10.36 8.26
CA LEU A 109 -6.99 11.05 8.35
C LEU A 109 -6.66 11.47 6.92
N MET A 110 -7.04 12.70 6.61
CA MET A 110 -6.19 13.51 5.74
C MET A 110 -4.75 13.23 6.15
N ARG A 111 -4.02 12.48 5.32
CA ARG A 111 -2.59 12.26 5.47
C ARG A 111 -1.87 13.59 5.29
N GLN A 112 -1.92 14.43 6.32
CA GLN A 112 -1.14 15.64 6.40
C GLN A 112 0.23 15.23 6.93
N LEU A 113 1.28 15.62 6.21
CA LEU A 113 2.65 15.58 6.72
C LEU A 113 2.73 16.58 7.88
N LYS A 114 2.51 16.13 9.10
CA LYS A 114 2.73 16.96 10.29
C LYS A 114 4.19 16.83 10.70
N ASN A 115 4.80 17.94 11.11
CA ASN A 115 6.13 18.00 11.72
C ASN A 115 7.32 17.60 10.82
N GLN A 116 7.25 17.89 9.51
CA GLN A 116 8.37 17.70 8.59
C GLN A 116 8.72 19.02 7.88
N LYS A 117 9.66 19.79 8.43
CA LYS A 117 10.13 21.05 7.80
C LYS A 117 10.78 20.79 6.43
N ASP A 118 11.55 19.71 6.33
CA ASP A 118 12.33 19.37 5.13
C ASP A 118 11.61 18.44 4.16
N LYS A 119 10.34 18.07 4.45
CA LYS A 119 9.53 17.10 3.67
C LYS A 119 10.26 15.80 3.30
N MET A 120 11.24 15.38 4.09
CA MET A 120 12.09 14.22 3.78
C MET A 120 11.33 12.90 3.60
N LEU A 121 10.10 12.81 4.11
CA LEU A 121 9.21 11.66 3.96
C LEU A 121 8.09 11.91 2.95
N GLU A 122 8.30 12.73 1.92
CA GLU A 122 7.56 12.59 0.65
C GLU A 122 7.92 11.22 0.06
N LEU A 123 7.29 10.18 0.63
CA LEU A 123 7.68 8.80 0.42
C LEU A 123 7.08 8.33 -0.90
N ASN A 124 7.85 8.53 -1.98
CA ASN A 124 7.64 7.99 -3.33
C ASN A 124 7.56 6.45 -3.40
N CYS A 125 7.36 5.77 -2.26
CA CYS A 125 7.38 4.32 -2.17
C CYS A 125 6.10 3.74 -2.77
N MET A 126 6.23 3.23 -3.99
CA MET A 126 5.16 2.47 -4.66
C MET A 126 4.92 1.06 -4.09
N ARG A 127 5.55 0.71 -2.95
CA ARG A 127 5.32 -0.54 -2.19
C ARG A 127 5.51 -1.83 -3.04
N CYS A 128 6.41 -1.82 -4.02
CA CYS A 128 6.69 -2.94 -4.92
C CYS A 128 7.40 -4.15 -4.28
N GLY A 129 8.19 -3.94 -3.22
CA GLY A 129 8.86 -5.01 -2.49
C GLY A 129 10.25 -5.44 -3.02
N PHE A 130 10.77 -4.86 -4.12
CA PHE A 130 12.12 -5.19 -4.64
C PHE A 130 13.24 -5.06 -3.59
N CYS A 131 13.10 -4.11 -2.67
CA CYS A 131 14.05 -3.91 -1.57
C CYS A 131 14.05 -5.02 -0.50
N GLN A 132 13.05 -5.92 -0.49
CA GLN A 132 12.96 -6.97 0.53
C GLN A 132 13.97 -8.09 0.30
N ILE A 133 14.19 -8.47 -0.97
CA ILE A 133 15.02 -9.62 -1.37
C ILE A 133 16.49 -9.36 -1.02
N SER A 134 16.95 -8.12 -1.16
CA SER A 134 18.35 -7.75 -0.92
C SER A 134 18.65 -7.37 0.53
N CYS A 135 17.67 -7.34 1.43
CA CYS A 135 17.86 -6.81 2.79
C CYS A 135 18.32 -7.89 3.79
N PRO A 136 19.55 -7.80 4.35
CA PRO A 136 20.04 -8.79 5.31
C PRO A 136 19.20 -8.86 6.58
N SER A 137 18.74 -7.71 7.07
CA SER A 137 17.86 -7.62 8.25
C SER A 137 16.55 -8.38 8.02
N ARG A 138 15.91 -8.24 6.86
CA ARG A 138 14.69 -8.99 6.51
C ARG A 138 14.94 -10.49 6.41
N MET A 139 16.08 -10.91 5.87
CA MET A 139 16.45 -12.33 5.73
C MET A 139 16.63 -12.98 7.11
N PHE A 140 17.29 -12.27 8.04
CA PHE A 140 17.51 -12.77 9.39
C PHE A 140 16.23 -12.81 10.22
N TYR A 141 15.51 -11.69 10.32
CA TYR A 141 14.32 -11.58 11.19
C TYR A 141 13.06 -12.20 10.61
N LYS A 142 13.07 -12.56 9.32
CA LYS A 142 11.95 -13.17 8.59
C LYS A 142 10.62 -12.38 8.65
N SER A 143 10.66 -11.10 9.01
CA SER A 143 9.49 -10.23 9.17
C SER A 143 9.61 -8.98 8.30
N GLU A 144 8.53 -8.61 7.62
CA GLU A 144 8.50 -7.44 6.72
C GLU A 144 8.83 -6.14 7.45
N ALA A 145 8.50 -6.00 8.74
CA ALA A 145 8.85 -4.83 9.54
C ALA A 145 10.37 -4.53 9.52
N TYR A 146 11.20 -5.57 9.40
CA TYR A 146 12.65 -5.49 9.32
C TYR A 146 13.18 -5.35 7.88
N SER A 147 12.30 -5.18 6.89
CA SER A 147 12.67 -4.82 5.52
C SER A 147 12.75 -3.29 5.34
N PRO A 148 13.36 -2.80 4.26
CA PRO A 148 13.39 -1.37 3.96
C PRO A 148 11.97 -0.83 3.76
N ARG A 149 11.15 -1.50 2.93
CA ARG A 149 9.73 -1.14 2.76
C ARG A 149 8.96 -1.13 4.08
N GLY A 150 9.19 -2.11 4.95
CA GLY A 150 8.55 -2.16 6.27
C GLY A 150 8.91 -0.96 7.14
N ARG A 151 10.20 -0.61 7.23
CA ARG A 151 10.65 0.60 7.95
C ARG A 151 10.04 1.87 7.39
N ILE A 152 10.01 2.01 6.05
CA ILE A 152 9.34 3.13 5.39
C ILE A 152 7.85 3.18 5.74
N SER A 153 7.17 2.02 5.80
CA SER A 153 5.77 1.94 6.22
C SER A 153 5.57 2.33 7.68
N LEU A 154 6.50 1.97 8.57
CA LEU A 154 6.46 2.37 9.97
C LEU A 154 6.66 3.88 10.12
N LEU A 155 7.61 4.48 9.38
CA LEU A 155 7.79 5.92 9.36
C LEU A 155 6.53 6.64 8.87
N ASN A 156 5.94 6.17 7.76
CA ASN A 156 4.67 6.69 7.27
C ASN A 156 3.58 6.68 8.35
N ALA A 157 3.43 5.56 9.07
CA ALA A 157 2.43 5.44 10.12
C ALA A 157 2.70 6.39 11.30
N LEU A 158 3.97 6.61 11.66
CA LEU A 158 4.38 7.56 12.70
C LEU A 158 4.11 9.01 12.30
N VAL A 159 4.38 9.38 11.05
CA VAL A 159 4.18 10.74 10.53
C VAL A 159 2.70 11.12 10.44
N HIS A 160 1.85 10.14 10.19
CA HIS A 160 0.41 10.34 10.08
C HIS A 160 -0.34 10.03 11.38
N ASP A 161 0.34 9.88 12.52
CA ASP A 161 -0.27 9.54 13.82
C ASP A 161 -1.12 8.24 13.81
N GLU A 162 -0.94 7.38 12.81
CA GLU A 162 -1.55 6.05 12.74
C GLU A 162 -0.88 5.07 13.72
N LEU A 163 0.39 5.33 14.06
CA LEU A 163 1.16 4.60 15.06
C LEU A 163 1.66 5.55 16.14
N SER A 164 1.36 5.24 17.40
CA SER A 164 1.91 5.99 18.53
C SER A 164 3.29 5.46 18.93
N LEU A 165 4.15 6.35 19.42
CA LEU A 165 5.44 6.00 20.04
C LEU A 165 5.29 5.34 21.43
N LYS A 166 4.17 4.68 21.76
CA LYS A 166 4.02 3.97 23.06
C LYS A 166 5.02 2.82 23.19
N ASN A 167 5.36 2.14 22.09
CA ASN A 167 6.35 1.07 22.05
C ASN A 167 7.67 1.57 21.41
N LYS A 168 8.28 2.62 21.96
CA LYS A 168 9.52 3.21 21.42
C LYS A 168 10.62 2.17 21.24
N ASP A 169 10.78 1.26 22.19
CA ASP A 169 11.87 0.27 22.19
C ASP A 169 11.79 -0.69 21.00
N LEU A 170 10.59 -1.19 20.68
CA LEU A 170 10.40 -2.07 19.52
C LEU A 170 10.71 -1.34 18.22
N ILE A 171 10.20 -0.11 18.08
CA ILE A 171 10.44 0.72 16.89
C ILE A 171 11.93 0.99 16.76
N ASN A 172 12.59 1.43 17.83
CA ASN A 172 14.04 1.66 17.86
C ASN A 172 14.81 0.40 17.47
N ASN A 173 14.49 -0.75 18.03
CA ASN A 173 15.12 -2.02 17.66
C ASN A 173 14.95 -2.34 16.17
N ILE A 174 13.76 -2.14 15.60
CA ILE A 174 13.53 -2.34 14.16
C ILE A 174 14.42 -1.40 13.33
N PHE A 175 14.55 -0.13 13.69
CA PHE A 175 15.42 0.81 12.95
C PHE A 175 16.90 0.49 13.12
N HIS A 176 17.37 0.14 14.33
CA HIS A 176 18.78 -0.14 14.62
C HIS A 176 19.30 -1.45 14.03
N THR A 177 18.41 -2.40 13.69
CA THR A 177 18.80 -3.61 12.96
C THR A 177 19.12 -3.38 11.47
N CYS A 178 18.90 -2.17 10.93
CA CYS A 178 19.39 -1.82 9.60
C CYS A 178 20.93 -1.70 9.60
N THR A 179 21.62 -2.23 8.59
CA THR A 179 23.08 -2.09 8.49
C THR A 179 23.52 -0.80 7.78
N LEU A 180 22.57 0.02 7.32
CA LEU A 180 22.81 1.21 6.48
C LEU A 180 23.62 0.95 5.19
N CYS A 181 23.71 -0.31 4.74
CA CYS A 181 24.51 -0.70 3.56
C CYS A 181 24.03 -0.18 2.19
N GLY A 182 22.91 0.55 2.11
CA GLY A 182 22.44 1.17 0.85
C GLY A 182 21.87 0.23 -0.23
N LEU A 183 22.00 -1.10 -0.11
CA LEU A 183 21.53 -2.07 -1.13
C LEU A 183 20.07 -1.88 -1.55
N CYS A 184 19.22 -1.42 -0.63
CA CYS A 184 17.81 -1.17 -0.89
C CYS A 184 17.55 0.05 -1.79
N SER A 185 18.41 1.07 -1.71
CA SER A 185 18.34 2.27 -2.56
C SER A 185 18.72 1.92 -4.00
N LEU A 186 19.80 1.14 -4.18
CA LEU A 186 20.23 0.65 -5.50
C LEU A 186 19.17 -0.20 -6.21
N LYS A 187 18.32 -0.91 -5.46
CA LYS A 187 17.25 -1.77 -6.00
C LYS A 187 15.90 -1.07 -6.09
N CYS A 188 15.79 0.19 -5.65
CA CYS A 188 14.51 0.89 -5.61
C CYS A 188 14.17 1.47 -6.99
N PRO A 189 13.12 0.99 -7.68
CA PRO A 189 12.71 1.58 -8.96
C PRO A 189 12.17 3.01 -8.81
N SER A 190 11.71 3.37 -7.61
CA SER A 190 11.22 4.72 -7.28
C SER A 190 12.32 5.68 -6.81
N GLY A 191 13.59 5.24 -6.82
CA GLY A 191 14.75 6.09 -6.48
C GLY A 191 14.82 6.52 -5.01
N ILE A 192 14.26 5.74 -4.08
CA ILE A 192 14.24 6.13 -2.67
C ILE A 192 15.59 5.87 -2.02
N GLU A 193 16.19 6.94 -1.48
CA GLU A 193 17.41 6.93 -0.67
C GLU A 193 17.13 6.44 0.77
N ALA A 194 16.57 5.24 0.90
CA ALA A 194 16.07 4.67 2.15
C ALA A 194 17.14 4.61 3.27
N HIS A 195 18.43 4.41 2.93
CA HIS A 195 19.50 4.39 3.92
C HIS A 195 19.67 5.75 4.63
N GLN A 196 19.65 6.86 3.89
CA GLN A 196 19.70 8.22 4.46
C GLN A 196 18.46 8.51 5.30
N ILE A 197 17.29 8.07 4.83
CA ILE A 197 16.04 8.20 5.59
C ILE A 197 16.15 7.47 6.94
N PHE A 198 16.68 6.24 6.95
CA PHE A 198 16.80 5.46 8.18
C PHE A 198 17.88 5.99 9.12
N GLU A 199 18.99 6.53 8.59
CA GLU A 199 20.02 7.20 9.39
C GLU A 199 19.42 8.39 10.14
N LYS A 200 18.79 9.33 9.44
CA LYS A 200 18.13 10.48 10.09
C LYS A 200 16.96 10.08 10.99
N SER A 201 16.23 9.03 10.63
CA SER A 201 15.18 8.49 11.51
C SER A 201 15.75 8.01 12.84
N ARG A 202 16.95 7.43 12.86
CA ARG A 202 17.63 7.03 14.11
C ARG A 202 17.99 8.25 14.94
N GLU A 203 18.53 9.32 14.33
CA GLU A 203 18.86 10.56 15.03
C GLU A 203 17.62 11.12 15.76
N ILE A 204 16.52 11.29 15.03
CA ILE A 204 15.25 11.83 15.58
C ILE A 204 14.68 10.92 16.68
N LEU A 205 14.75 9.60 16.50
CA LEU A 205 14.24 8.64 17.49
C LEU A 205 15.13 8.57 18.74
N HIS A 206 16.44 8.87 18.62
CA HIS A 206 17.39 8.86 19.72
C HIS A 206 17.41 10.16 20.52
N GLU A 207 17.23 11.32 19.87
CA GLU A 207 17.18 12.64 20.53
C GLU A 207 15.93 12.83 21.41
N LYS A 208 14.82 12.12 21.13
CA LYS A 208 13.59 12.15 21.93
C LYS A 208 13.66 11.32 23.23
N ARG A 209 14.85 11.20 23.82
CA ARG A 209 15.10 10.53 25.11
C ARG A 209 14.82 11.45 26.29
#